data_AF-A0A832IJT4-F1
#
_entry.id   AF-A0A832IJT4-F1
#
_cell.length_a   1.000
_cell.length_b   1.000
_cell.length_c   1.000
_cell.angle_alpha   90.00
_cell.angle_beta   90.00
_cell.angle_gamma   90.00
#
_symmetry.space_group_name_H-M   'P 1'
#
loop_
_entity.id
_entity.type
_entity.pdbx_description
1 polymer ?
#
loop_
_entity_poly.entity_id
_entity_poly.type
_entity_poly.pdbx_seq_one_letter_code
_entity_poly.pdbx_strand_id
1 'polypeptide(L)'
;MGSRHLVSSDNKVFAFSRDMKPALIIEDGDEVVFETLDCFSNQIKTTEDRLENLNWSEVNPATGPVFVNGAKPGDALVVEILDIEVANQGVMVAGKGLGPLGEKFEGFHTKIVKIKDGCA
;
A
#
# COMPACT_ATOMS: atom_id res chain seq x y z
N MET A 1 18.04 -11.14 -18.80
CA MET A 1 17.18 -11.21 -17.61
C MET A 1 17.79 -10.25 -16.61
N GLY A 2 17.02 -9.26 -16.17
CA GLY A 2 17.47 -8.33 -15.13
C GLY A 2 17.68 -9.03 -13.79
N SER A 3 18.24 -8.33 -12.83
CA SER A 3 18.34 -8.81 -11.45
C SER A 3 16.98 -8.69 -10.76
N ARG A 4 16.76 -9.52 -9.72
CA ARG A 4 15.56 -9.46 -8.88
C ARG A 4 15.90 -8.85 -7.54
N HIS A 5 15.13 -7.85 -7.12
CA HIS A 5 15.33 -7.10 -5.87
C HIS A 5 14.11 -7.17 -4.97
N LEU A 6 14.31 -6.94 -3.67
CA LEU A 6 13.25 -6.79 -2.68
C LEU A 6 13.37 -5.41 -2.03
N VAL A 7 12.25 -4.68 -1.94
CA VAL A 7 12.13 -3.49 -1.10
C VAL A 7 11.11 -3.78 0.01
N SER A 8 11.57 -3.71 1.26
CA SER A 8 10.74 -3.98 2.44
C SER A 8 9.80 -2.82 2.75
N SER A 9 8.69 -3.14 3.41
CA SER A 9 7.66 -2.20 3.85
C SER A 9 8.14 -1.20 4.92
N ASP A 10 9.32 -1.42 5.52
CA ASP A 10 9.98 -0.45 6.38
C ASP A 10 10.33 0.84 5.65
N ASN A 11 10.62 0.73 4.34
CA ASN A 11 10.90 1.86 3.46
C ASN A 11 9.59 2.43 2.92
N LYS A 12 8.78 3.03 3.79
CA LYS A 12 7.48 3.62 3.43
C LYS A 12 7.53 5.13 3.40
N VAL A 13 6.76 5.71 2.49
CA VAL A 13 6.50 7.15 2.39
C VAL A 13 4.99 7.41 2.40
N PHE A 14 4.60 8.61 2.83
CA PHE A 14 3.18 9.03 2.95
C PHE A 14 2.81 10.17 1.99
N ALA A 15 3.75 10.59 1.16
CA ALA A 15 3.56 11.57 0.11
C ALA A 15 4.50 11.24 -1.05
N PHE A 16 4.25 11.79 -2.22
CA PHE A 16 5.19 11.74 -3.34
C PHE A 16 5.97 13.05 -3.38
N SER A 17 7.30 12.97 -3.34
CA SER A 17 8.17 14.15 -3.46
C SER A 17 9.45 13.81 -4.21
N ARG A 18 9.91 14.77 -5.02
CA ARG A 18 11.17 14.67 -5.77
C ARG A 18 12.41 14.64 -4.88
N ASP A 19 12.29 15.06 -3.63
CA ASP A 19 13.41 15.20 -2.69
C ASP A 19 13.61 13.94 -1.81
N MET A 20 12.80 12.90 -2.06
CA MET A 20 12.90 11.64 -1.33
C MET A 20 14.17 10.89 -1.70
N LYS A 21 14.83 10.33 -0.67
CA LYS A 21 15.95 9.42 -0.90
C LYS A 21 15.40 8.09 -1.41
N PRO A 22 16.02 7.48 -2.44
CA PRO A 22 15.60 6.19 -2.92
C PRO A 22 15.88 5.11 -1.88
N ALA A 23 14.91 4.23 -1.66
CA ALA A 23 15.07 3.02 -0.86
C ALA A 23 15.85 1.93 -1.64
N LEU A 24 15.76 1.97 -2.97
CA LEU A 24 16.41 1.04 -3.88
C LEU A 24 16.74 1.76 -5.19
N ILE A 25 17.88 1.43 -5.78
CA ILE A 25 18.28 1.87 -7.13
C ILE A 25 18.38 0.60 -7.99
N ILE A 26 17.74 0.61 -9.15
CA ILE A 26 17.69 -0.52 -10.10
C ILE A 26 18.07 -0.09 -11.51
N GLU A 27 18.36 -1.07 -12.37
CA GLU A 27 18.48 -0.86 -13.81
C GLU A 27 17.15 -1.07 -14.53
N ASP A 28 17.01 -0.54 -15.75
CA ASP A 28 15.86 -0.86 -16.61
C ASP A 28 15.82 -2.37 -16.93
N GLY A 29 14.63 -2.96 -16.81
CA GLY A 29 14.41 -4.40 -17.00
C GLY A 29 14.70 -5.29 -15.77
N ASP A 30 15.07 -4.71 -14.62
CA ASP A 30 15.12 -5.44 -13.34
C ASP A 30 13.72 -5.76 -12.80
N GLU A 31 13.60 -6.85 -12.05
CA GLU A 31 12.39 -7.21 -11.31
C GLU A 31 12.44 -6.69 -9.88
N VAL A 32 11.33 -6.15 -9.37
CA VAL A 32 11.24 -5.66 -7.99
C VAL A 32 10.04 -6.27 -7.28
N VAL A 33 10.30 -6.87 -6.13
CA VAL A 33 9.28 -7.28 -5.17
C VAL A 33 9.07 -6.17 -4.16
N PHE A 34 7.84 -5.70 -4.03
CA PHE A 34 7.43 -4.72 -3.03
C PHE A 34 6.68 -5.44 -1.90
N GLU A 35 7.26 -5.43 -0.70
CA GLU A 35 6.48 -5.74 0.50
C GLU A 35 5.69 -4.48 0.90
N THR A 36 4.40 -4.62 1.20
CA THR A 36 3.51 -3.48 1.49
C THR A 36 2.78 -3.67 2.82
N LEU A 37 2.45 -2.55 3.46
CA LEU A 37 1.44 -2.50 4.51
C LEU A 37 0.07 -2.23 3.86
N ASP A 38 -1.02 -2.55 4.57
CA ASP A 38 -2.34 -2.08 4.17
C ASP A 38 -2.46 -0.55 4.25
N CYS A 39 -3.55 0.01 3.73
CA CYS A 39 -3.77 1.46 3.69
C CYS A 39 -3.92 2.11 5.07
N PHE A 40 -4.05 1.33 6.15
CA PHE A 40 -4.05 1.80 7.53
C PHE A 40 -2.69 1.57 8.21
N SER A 41 -1.62 1.24 7.48
CA SER A 41 -0.32 0.83 8.03
C SER A 41 -0.42 -0.37 8.98
N ASN A 42 -1.32 -1.31 8.68
CA ASN A 42 -1.62 -2.50 9.49
C ASN A 42 -2.08 -2.18 10.93
N GLN A 43 -2.60 -0.97 11.17
CA GLN A 43 -3.09 -0.54 12.48
C GLN A 43 -4.40 -1.22 12.88
N ILE A 44 -5.21 -1.67 11.92
CA ILE A 44 -6.46 -2.42 12.17
C ILE A 44 -6.20 -3.90 11.94
N LYS A 45 -6.31 -4.71 13.02
CA LYS A 45 -6.08 -6.16 12.98
C LYS A 45 -7.31 -6.95 13.42
N THR A 46 -8.14 -6.37 14.29
CA THR A 46 -9.38 -6.97 14.78
C THR A 46 -10.57 -6.02 14.69
N THR A 47 -11.76 -6.51 14.98
CA THR A 47 -12.99 -5.70 15.00
C THR A 47 -13.04 -4.70 16.15
N GLU A 48 -12.19 -4.88 17.15
CA GLU A 48 -12.07 -4.01 18.32
C GLU A 48 -11.18 -2.79 18.05
N ASP A 49 -10.35 -2.84 16.99
CA ASP A 49 -9.55 -1.72 16.55
C ASP A 49 -10.45 -0.65 15.92
N ARG A 50 -10.37 0.55 16.48
CA ARG A 50 -11.27 1.67 16.18
C ARG A 50 -10.59 2.73 15.34
N LEU A 51 -11.32 3.27 14.37
CA LEU A 51 -10.82 4.31 13.46
C LEU A 51 -10.39 5.58 14.21
N GLU A 52 -11.07 5.90 15.30
CA GLU A 52 -10.80 7.07 16.12
C GLU A 52 -9.43 7.01 16.81
N ASN A 53 -8.86 5.80 16.92
CA ASN A 53 -7.57 5.57 17.57
C ASN A 53 -6.39 5.46 16.58
N LEU A 54 -6.66 5.56 15.27
CA LEU A 54 -5.60 5.46 14.26
C LEU A 54 -4.69 6.68 14.28
N ASN A 55 -3.40 6.44 14.06
CA ASN A 55 -2.51 7.48 13.62
C ASN A 55 -2.83 7.81 12.15
N TRP A 56 -3.67 8.83 11.94
CA TRP A 56 -4.06 9.31 10.62
C TRP A 56 -2.91 9.92 9.80
N SER A 57 -1.78 10.26 10.43
CA SER A 57 -0.59 10.69 9.68
C SER A 57 0.15 9.53 9.01
N GLU A 58 -0.21 8.29 9.35
CA GLU A 58 0.37 7.07 8.81
C GLU A 58 -0.64 6.28 7.96
N VAL A 59 -1.61 6.93 7.33
CA VAL A 59 -2.48 6.27 6.34
C VAL A 59 -1.88 6.33 4.94
N ASN A 60 -2.20 5.32 4.12
CA ASN A 60 -1.72 5.12 2.76
C ASN A 60 -0.18 5.09 2.63
N PRO A 61 0.52 4.22 3.38
CA PRO A 61 1.95 4.01 3.16
C PRO A 61 2.19 3.46 1.76
N ALA A 62 3.14 4.05 1.04
CA ALA A 62 3.67 3.50 -0.21
C ALA A 62 5.11 3.04 0.01
N THR A 63 5.42 1.79 -0.34
CA THR A 63 6.78 1.24 -0.25
C THR A 63 7.66 1.78 -1.37
N GLY A 64 8.83 2.30 -1.03
CA GLY A 64 9.81 2.91 -1.94
C GLY A 64 10.39 4.21 -1.37
N PRO A 65 10.75 5.19 -2.24
CA PRO A 65 10.70 5.13 -3.70
C PRO A 65 11.83 4.28 -4.30
N VAL A 66 11.58 3.69 -5.46
CA VAL A 66 12.60 2.99 -6.27
C VAL A 66 13.07 3.93 -7.37
N PHE A 67 14.38 4.11 -7.49
CA PHE A 67 15.00 4.91 -8.54
C PHE A 67 15.45 4.00 -9.68
N VAL A 68 15.00 4.29 -10.89
CA VAL A 68 15.38 3.55 -12.10
C VAL A 68 16.50 4.30 -12.81
N ASN A 69 17.67 3.68 -12.92
CA ASN A 69 18.81 4.27 -13.61
C ASN A 69 18.49 4.54 -15.07
N GLY A 70 18.87 5.74 -15.53
CA GLY A 70 18.64 6.18 -16.91
C GLY A 70 17.29 6.80 -17.21
N ALA A 71 16.27 6.66 -16.34
CA ALA A 71 14.96 7.29 -16.51
C ALA A 71 15.05 8.83 -16.38
N LYS A 72 14.40 9.56 -17.29
CA LYS A 72 14.46 11.03 -17.38
C LYS A 72 13.08 11.67 -17.44
N PRO A 73 12.95 12.96 -17.07
CA PRO A 73 11.71 13.70 -17.28
C PRO A 73 11.28 13.68 -18.75
N GLY A 74 10.04 13.27 -19.01
CA GLY A 74 9.48 13.10 -20.35
C GLY A 74 9.41 11.64 -20.81
N ASP A 75 10.15 10.74 -20.15
CA ASP A 75 10.03 9.30 -20.39
C ASP A 75 8.74 8.74 -19.75
N ALA A 76 8.29 7.58 -20.24
CA ALA A 76 7.26 6.78 -19.60
C ALA A 76 7.91 5.61 -18.86
N LEU A 77 7.50 5.38 -17.61
CA LEU A 77 7.84 4.16 -16.88
C LEU A 77 6.78 3.09 -17.20
N VAL A 78 7.19 2.00 -17.84
CA VAL A 78 6.33 0.83 -18.06
C VAL A 78 6.57 -0.15 -16.92
N VAL A 79 5.53 -0.45 -16.15
CA VAL A 79 5.59 -1.42 -15.05
C VAL A 79 4.70 -2.60 -15.42
N GLU A 80 5.30 -3.78 -15.56
CA GLU A 80 4.58 -5.04 -15.71
C GLU A 80 4.36 -5.66 -14.32
N ILE A 81 3.10 -5.90 -13.96
CA ILE A 81 2.76 -6.56 -12.70
C ILE A 81 2.77 -8.07 -12.94
N LEU A 82 3.84 -8.72 -12.50
CA LEU A 82 4.04 -10.15 -12.69
C LEU A 82 3.19 -11.00 -11.73
N ASP A 83 3.08 -10.56 -10.48
CA ASP A 83 2.33 -11.27 -9.44
C ASP A 83 1.90 -10.32 -8.30
N ILE A 84 0.86 -10.72 -7.56
CA ILE A 84 0.40 -10.06 -6.34
C ILE A 84 0.03 -11.13 -5.32
N GLU A 85 0.80 -11.22 -4.24
CA GLU A 85 0.46 -12.01 -3.06
C GLU A 85 -0.25 -11.13 -2.01
N VAL A 86 -1.29 -11.68 -1.38
CA VAL A 86 -2.05 -10.99 -0.33
C VAL A 86 -1.98 -11.77 0.98
N ALA A 87 -2.10 -11.04 2.10
CA ALA A 87 -2.29 -11.67 3.40
C ALA A 87 -3.60 -12.50 3.43
N ASN A 88 -3.72 -13.39 4.41
CA ASN A 88 -4.93 -14.20 4.63
C ASN A 88 -6.10 -13.41 5.25
N GLN A 89 -5.98 -12.09 5.33
CA GLN A 89 -6.95 -11.20 5.96
C GLN A 89 -6.91 -9.82 5.29
N GLY A 90 -8.09 -9.25 5.03
CA GLY A 90 -8.29 -7.86 4.68
C GLY A 90 -9.13 -7.11 5.71
N VAL A 91 -9.18 -5.79 5.57
CA VAL A 91 -9.95 -4.87 6.41
C VAL A 91 -10.88 -4.05 5.53
N MET A 92 -12.17 -4.00 5.88
CA MET A 92 -13.14 -3.09 5.28
C MET A 92 -13.64 -2.11 6.33
N VAL A 93 -13.77 -0.85 5.93
CA VAL A 93 -14.31 0.21 6.79
C VAL A 93 -15.38 0.97 6.03
N ALA A 94 -16.51 1.20 6.70
CA ALA A 94 -17.57 2.09 6.27
C ALA A 94 -17.96 3.01 7.42
N GLY A 95 -18.47 4.20 7.14
CA GLY A 95 -18.92 5.08 8.20
C GLY A 95 -19.54 6.37 7.72
N LYS A 96 -20.07 7.14 8.66
CA LYS A 96 -20.72 8.42 8.40
C LYS A 96 -19.77 9.38 7.68
N GLY A 97 -20.23 9.95 6.57
CA GLY A 97 -19.44 10.86 5.73
C GLY A 97 -18.34 10.19 4.88
N LEU A 98 -18.19 8.86 4.92
CA LEU A 98 -17.23 8.14 4.08
C LEU A 98 -17.87 7.58 2.81
N GLY A 99 -17.30 7.96 1.66
CA GLY A 99 -17.68 7.43 0.35
C GLY A 99 -19.11 7.79 -0.09
N PRO A 100 -19.59 7.19 -1.19
CA PRO A 100 -20.87 7.57 -1.81
C PRO A 100 -22.12 7.31 -0.95
N LEU A 101 -22.01 6.45 0.07
CA LEU A 101 -23.12 6.08 0.95
C LEU A 101 -22.95 6.58 2.38
N GLY A 102 -22.00 7.50 2.63
CA GLY A 102 -21.65 7.96 3.96
C GLY A 102 -22.85 8.46 4.77
N GLU A 103 -23.80 9.15 4.14
CA GLU A 103 -25.00 9.67 4.82
C GLU A 103 -26.01 8.60 5.27
N LYS A 104 -25.82 7.33 4.85
CA LYS A 104 -26.66 6.20 5.28
C LYS A 104 -26.15 5.49 6.52
N PHE A 105 -24.96 5.87 7.01
CA PHE A 105 -24.33 5.25 8.17
C PHE A 105 -24.41 6.17 9.40
N GLU A 106 -24.47 5.56 10.57
CA GLU A 106 -24.21 6.23 11.84
C GLU A 106 -22.91 5.65 12.43
N GLY A 107 -21.96 6.52 12.79
CA GLY A 107 -20.65 6.11 13.29
C GLY A 107 -19.76 5.41 12.25
N PHE A 108 -18.75 4.69 12.71
CA PHE A 108 -17.84 3.87 11.89
C PHE A 108 -18.04 2.38 12.15
N HIS A 109 -17.84 1.58 11.10
CA HIS A 109 -17.98 0.14 11.10
C HIS A 109 -16.75 -0.50 10.45
N THR A 110 -16.10 -1.39 11.19
CA THR A 110 -14.96 -2.19 10.72
C THR A 110 -15.42 -3.63 10.52
N LYS A 111 -15.00 -4.24 9.41
CA LYS A 111 -15.15 -5.67 9.16
C LYS A 111 -13.79 -6.27 8.80
N ILE A 112 -13.41 -7.30 9.55
CA ILE A 112 -12.29 -8.16 9.19
C ILE A 112 -12.79 -9.22 8.21
N VAL A 113 -12.11 -9.34 7.07
CA VAL A 113 -12.48 -10.25 5.99
C VAL A 113 -11.38 -11.30 5.85
N LYS A 114 -11.72 -12.59 6.00
CA LYS A 114 -10.73 -13.67 5.89
C LYS A 114 -10.59 -14.08 4.43
N ILE A 115 -9.35 -14.17 3.97
CA ILE A 115 -9.04 -14.62 2.61
C ILE A 115 -8.60 -16.08 2.70
N LYS A 116 -9.34 -16.96 2.01
CA LYS A 116 -9.07 -18.40 1.95
C LYS A 116 -9.38 -18.93 0.57
N ASP A 117 -8.48 -19.73 0.01
CA ASP A 117 -8.63 -20.39 -1.29
C ASP A 117 -8.99 -19.41 -2.43
N GLY A 118 -8.41 -18.20 -2.38
CA GLY A 118 -8.64 -17.13 -3.37
C GLY A 118 -9.93 -16.33 -3.18
N CYS A 119 -10.69 -16.56 -2.10
CA CYS A 119 -11.97 -15.91 -1.82
C CYS A 119 -11.92 -15.09 -0.53
N ALA A 120 -12.62 -13.95 -0.51
CA ALA A 120 -12.80 -13.05 0.63
C ALA A 120 -14.25 -13.12 1.18
#